data_AF-A0A2Z4YT19-F1
#
_entry.id   AF-A0A2Z4YT19-F1
#
_cell.length_a   1.000
_cell.length_b   1.000
_cell.length_c   1.000
_cell.angle_alpha   90.00
_cell.angle_beta   90.00
_cell.angle_gamma   90.00
#
_symmetry.space_group_name_H-M   'P 1'
#
loop_
_entity.id
_entity.type
_entity.pdbx_description
1 polymer ?
#
loop_
_entity_poly.entity_id
_entity_poly.type
_entity_poly.pdbx_seq_one_letter_code
_entity_poly.pdbx_strand_id
1 'polypeptide(L)'
;MVNTNIPSPGGKLSAPERLIAIESKLELLTAAKPDKPWYKQPGILISLSAFIISLATTGYSTYRAIRQDVEATRVQLQVLVSQLNSAGLQQVELNEKYKNNAQLLSVVNSALSAQSAVVARKASAVATKLGDEAAPLDLEIIARSLQNTNDIGQVESLLLKALRLSTTSPEYIFIARDLGALYAYIGKPENGEEYFNLALKGREKFADEVYTEIYKSSTDAWTHSLWAQALEQVDCKRAGGHIAAAVALRLKLPTATSSQLDPYVNQVIAYCGLPAILMSSPNQ
;
A
#
# COMPACT_ATOMS: atom_id res chain seq x y z
N MET A 1 47.67 27.86 -66.37
CA MET A 1 48.17 27.48 -65.03
C MET A 1 48.03 28.70 -64.13
N VAL A 2 47.00 28.74 -63.29
CA VAL A 2 46.77 29.83 -62.33
C VAL A 2 47.33 29.36 -60.99
N ASN A 3 48.33 30.09 -60.51
CA ASN A 3 49.08 29.77 -59.31
C ASN A 3 48.34 30.35 -58.10
N THR A 4 47.62 29.51 -57.35
CA THR A 4 46.98 29.89 -56.09
C THR A 4 47.91 29.57 -54.93
N ASN A 5 48.68 30.57 -54.50
CA ASN A 5 49.42 30.55 -53.25
C ASN A 5 48.42 30.66 -52.09
N ILE A 6 48.21 29.56 -51.35
CA ILE A 6 47.42 29.56 -50.11
C ILE A 6 48.41 29.76 -48.94
N PRO A 7 48.27 30.81 -48.13
CA PRO A 7 49.17 31.05 -47.00
C PRO A 7 48.93 30.06 -45.85
N SER A 8 50.03 29.71 -45.17
CA SER A 8 50.14 28.71 -44.10
C SER A 8 49.40 29.12 -42.81
N PRO A 9 48.68 28.18 -42.14
CA PRO A 9 47.87 28.45 -40.96
C PRO A 9 48.72 28.43 -39.68
N GLY A 10 49.44 29.53 -39.42
CA GLY A 10 50.26 29.62 -38.20
C GLY A 10 50.59 31.04 -37.71
N GLY A 11 50.25 32.07 -38.48
CA GLY A 11 50.48 33.46 -38.08
C GLY A 11 49.41 33.95 -37.10
N LYS A 12 49.82 34.38 -35.90
CA LYS A 12 48.94 35.18 -35.04
C LYS A 12 48.66 36.50 -35.77
N LEU A 13 47.45 36.64 -36.31
CA LEU A 13 46.98 37.87 -36.97
C LEU A 13 47.25 39.08 -36.07
N SER A 14 47.86 40.10 -36.65
CA SER A 14 48.11 41.38 -35.99
C SER A 14 46.78 42.05 -35.63
N ALA A 15 46.79 42.91 -34.60
CA ALA A 15 45.60 43.63 -34.14
C ALA A 15 44.77 44.30 -35.28
N PRO A 16 45.37 44.95 -36.30
CA PRO A 16 44.59 45.54 -37.40
C PRO A 16 43.97 44.50 -38.34
N GLU A 17 44.63 43.37 -38.61
CA GLU A 17 44.06 42.32 -39.47
C GLU A 17 42.87 41.62 -38.82
N ARG A 18 42.87 41.51 -37.48
CA ARG A 18 41.70 41.04 -36.71
C ARG A 18 40.53 42.01 -36.80
N LEU A 19 40.80 43.32 -36.80
CA LEU A 19 39.76 44.34 -36.91
C LEU A 19 39.04 44.26 -38.26
N ILE A 20 39.80 44.18 -39.34
CA ILE A 20 39.27 44.05 -40.72
C ILE A 20 38.50 42.73 -40.90
N ALA A 21 38.98 41.64 -40.29
CA ALA A 21 38.28 40.36 -40.31
C ALA A 21 36.97 40.39 -39.51
N ILE A 22 36.87 41.22 -38.47
CA ILE A 22 35.63 41.42 -37.71
C ILE A 22 34.67 42.34 -38.46
N GLU A 23 35.16 43.43 -39.07
CA GLU A 23 34.35 44.36 -39.86
C GLU A 23 33.74 43.69 -41.09
N SER A 24 34.52 42.93 -41.86
CA SER A 24 34.00 42.17 -43.01
C SER A 24 32.98 41.10 -42.60
N LYS A 25 33.16 40.47 -41.43
CA LYS A 25 32.13 39.57 -40.87
C LYS A 25 30.87 40.31 -40.45
N LEU A 26 30.99 41.52 -39.88
CA LEU A 26 29.86 42.34 -39.48
C LEU A 26 29.07 42.80 -40.71
N GLU A 27 29.75 43.22 -41.77
CA GLU A 27 29.13 43.59 -43.05
C GLU A 27 28.42 42.40 -43.71
N LEU A 28 29.05 41.22 -43.73
CA LEU A 28 28.40 39.99 -44.23
C LEU A 28 27.16 39.59 -43.42
N LEU A 29 27.20 39.73 -42.09
CA LEU A 29 26.06 39.41 -41.22
C LEU A 29 24.93 40.45 -41.29
N THR A 30 25.27 41.72 -41.53
CA THR A 30 24.28 42.80 -41.69
C THR A 30 23.66 42.82 -43.09
N ALA A 31 24.40 42.41 -44.13
CA ALA A 31 23.87 42.22 -45.48
C ALA A 31 22.93 40.99 -45.58
N ALA A 32 23.10 40.00 -44.71
CA ALA A 32 22.25 38.81 -44.62
C ALA A 32 21.01 39.01 -43.71
N LYS A 33 20.44 40.22 -43.65
CA LYS A 33 19.15 40.44 -42.97
C LYS A 33 18.05 39.72 -43.76
N PRO A 34 17.32 38.75 -43.16
CA PRO A 34 16.26 38.05 -43.87
C PRO A 34 15.11 39.01 -44.22
N ASP A 35 14.72 39.05 -45.50
CA ASP A 35 13.65 39.90 -46.05
C ASP A 35 12.28 39.68 -45.38
N LYS A 36 12.10 38.56 -44.69
CA LYS A 36 10.86 38.21 -43.99
C LYS A 36 11.17 37.81 -42.55
N PRO A 37 10.39 38.31 -41.57
CA PRO A 37 10.55 37.90 -40.19
C PRO A 37 10.35 36.38 -40.08
N TRP A 38 11.09 35.75 -39.17
CA TRP A 38 11.23 34.30 -39.05
C TRP A 38 9.87 33.55 -38.98
N TYR A 39 8.86 34.14 -38.33
CA TYR A 39 7.52 33.56 -38.20
C TYR A 39 6.69 33.55 -39.49
N LYS A 40 7.15 34.21 -40.56
CA LYS A 40 6.55 34.16 -41.90
C LYS A 40 7.26 33.20 -42.86
N GLN A 41 8.33 32.54 -42.41
CA GLN A 41 9.06 31.59 -43.24
C GLN A 41 8.45 30.19 -43.05
N PRO A 42 7.81 29.60 -44.09
CA PRO A 42 7.08 28.34 -43.94
C PRO A 42 7.99 27.18 -43.50
N GLY A 43 9.26 27.16 -43.93
CA GLY A 43 10.23 26.15 -43.49
C GLY A 43 10.51 26.17 -41.98
N ILE A 44 10.58 27.37 -41.37
CA ILE A 44 10.77 27.51 -39.92
C ILE A 44 9.53 27.05 -39.16
N LEU A 45 8.33 27.35 -39.68
CA LEU A 45 7.08 26.90 -39.06
C LEU A 45 6.94 25.37 -39.09
N ILE A 46 7.34 24.74 -40.20
CA ILE A 46 7.32 23.27 -40.34
C ILE A 46 8.30 22.63 -39.36
N SER A 47 9.54 23.13 -39.27
CA SER A 47 10.53 22.57 -38.34
C SER A 47 10.13 22.77 -36.88
N LEU A 48 9.58 23.94 -36.53
CA LEU A 48 9.05 24.20 -35.19
C LEU A 48 7.89 23.27 -34.85
N SER A 49 6.96 23.05 -35.79
CA SER A 49 5.83 22.14 -35.59
C SER A 49 6.30 20.70 -35.41
N ALA A 50 7.23 20.24 -36.25
CA ALA A 50 7.84 18.90 -36.14
C ALA A 50 8.56 18.72 -34.78
N PHE A 51 9.26 19.75 -34.32
CA PHE A 51 9.92 19.75 -33.00
C PHE A 51 8.91 19.65 -31.85
N ILE A 52 7.82 20.43 -31.88
CA ILE A 52 6.76 20.35 -30.86
C ILE A 52 6.12 18.96 -30.84
N ILE A 53 5.82 18.39 -32.01
CA ILE A 53 5.28 17.02 -32.11
C ILE A 53 6.26 16.00 -31.55
N SER A 54 7.56 16.14 -31.83
CA SER A 54 8.60 15.27 -31.28
C SER A 54 8.67 15.35 -29.76
N LEU A 55 8.66 16.57 -29.17
CA LEU A 55 8.61 16.75 -27.72
C LEU A 55 7.34 16.14 -27.12
N ALA A 56 6.18 16.37 -27.73
CA ALA A 56 4.92 15.81 -27.27
C ALA A 56 4.93 14.26 -27.31
N THR A 57 5.48 13.67 -28.37
CA THR A 57 5.57 12.20 -28.53
C THR A 57 6.54 11.60 -27.52
N THR A 58 7.70 12.22 -27.29
CA THR A 58 8.67 11.78 -26.27
C THR A 58 8.10 11.95 -24.86
N GLY A 59 7.42 13.06 -24.57
CA GLY A 59 6.73 13.28 -23.30
C GLY A 59 5.64 12.23 -23.06
N TYR A 60 4.82 11.93 -24.07
CA TYR A 60 3.80 10.89 -23.96
C TYR A 60 4.40 9.48 -23.80
N SER A 61 5.49 9.17 -24.51
CA SER A 61 6.18 7.89 -24.41
C SER A 61 6.76 7.66 -23.01
N THR A 62 7.44 8.67 -22.45
CA THR A 62 7.99 8.60 -21.09
C THR A 62 6.88 8.49 -20.04
N TYR A 63 5.80 9.25 -20.18
CA TYR A 63 4.62 9.12 -19.32
C TYR A 63 4.01 7.71 -19.37
N ARG A 64 3.84 7.16 -20.58
CA ARG A 64 3.33 5.79 -20.76
C ARG A 64 4.26 4.76 -20.13
N ALA A 65 5.57 4.89 -20.29
CA ALA A 65 6.55 3.99 -19.69
C ALA A 65 6.45 3.98 -18.16
N ILE A 66 6.33 5.15 -17.53
CA ILE A 66 6.14 5.27 -16.08
C ILE A 66 4.84 4.57 -15.63
N ARG A 67 3.73 4.77 -16.35
CA ARG A 67 2.47 4.09 -16.03
C ARG A 67 2.59 2.57 -16.21
N GLN A 68 3.27 2.10 -17.25
CA GLN A 68 3.53 0.68 -17.45
C GLN A 68 4.38 0.07 -16.33
N ASP A 69 5.38 0.79 -15.84
CA ASP A 69 6.20 0.35 -14.71
C ASP A 69 5.40 0.27 -13.40
N VAL A 70 4.48 1.22 -13.16
CA VAL A 70 3.55 1.17 -12.02
C VAL A 70 2.63 -0.05 -12.11
N GLU A 71 2.01 -0.29 -13.27
CA GLU A 71 1.15 -1.47 -13.45
C GLU A 71 1.93 -2.78 -13.32
N ALA A 72 3.13 -2.87 -13.88
CA ALA A 72 4.00 -4.05 -13.72
C ALA A 72 4.36 -4.29 -12.25
N THR A 73 4.66 -3.22 -11.51
CA THR A 73 4.95 -3.30 -10.06
C THR A 73 3.71 -3.71 -9.27
N ARG A 74 2.51 -3.24 -9.64
CA ARG A 74 1.22 -3.64 -9.04
C ARG A 74 0.93 -5.12 -9.27
N VAL A 75 1.12 -5.62 -10.49
CA VAL A 75 0.97 -7.05 -10.80
C VAL A 75 1.96 -7.89 -9.99
N GLN A 76 3.21 -7.45 -9.87
CA GLN A 76 4.19 -8.14 -9.01
C GLN A 76 3.74 -8.19 -7.55
N LEU A 77 3.18 -7.09 -7.02
CA LEU A 77 2.64 -7.04 -5.66
C LEU A 77 1.48 -8.05 -5.49
N GLN A 78 0.52 -8.06 -6.42
CA GLN A 78 -0.61 -8.97 -6.39
C GLN A 78 -0.20 -10.45 -6.37
N VAL A 79 0.85 -10.81 -7.12
CA VAL A 79 1.42 -12.17 -7.08
C VAL A 79 1.96 -12.51 -5.69
N LEU A 80 2.68 -11.59 -5.05
CA LEU A 80 3.23 -11.81 -3.71
C LEU A 80 2.12 -11.88 -2.65
N VAL A 81 1.11 -11.02 -2.74
CA VAL A 81 -0.07 -11.04 -1.85
C VAL A 81 -0.85 -12.34 -2.02
N SER A 82 -1.03 -12.80 -3.26
CA SER A 82 -1.66 -14.10 -3.53
C SER A 82 -0.88 -15.27 -2.90
N GLN A 83 0.45 -15.23 -2.97
CA GLN A 83 1.30 -16.21 -2.28
C GLN A 83 1.12 -16.17 -0.76
N LEU A 84 1.04 -15.00 -0.14
CA LEU A 84 0.77 -14.84 1.30
C LEU A 84 -0.59 -15.45 1.68
N ASN A 85 -1.64 -15.16 0.91
CA ASN A 85 -2.96 -15.73 1.15
C ASN A 85 -2.97 -17.27 1.00
N SER A 86 -2.23 -17.80 0.02
CA SER A 86 -2.12 -19.25 -0.18
C SER A 86 -1.40 -19.96 0.97
N ALA A 87 -0.46 -19.28 1.64
CA ALA A 87 0.24 -19.84 2.80
C ALA A 87 -0.71 -20.13 3.96
N GLY A 88 -1.74 -19.29 4.16
CA GLY A 88 -2.78 -19.54 5.17
C GLY A 88 -3.58 -20.81 4.90
N LEU A 89 -3.95 -21.07 3.64
CA LEU A 89 -4.65 -22.31 3.25
C LEU A 89 -3.74 -23.54 3.40
N GLN A 90 -2.47 -23.42 2.98
CA GLN A 90 -1.48 -24.48 3.16
C GLN A 90 -1.30 -24.81 4.65
N GLN A 91 -1.28 -23.81 5.52
CA GLN A 91 -1.18 -24.02 6.97
C GLN A 91 -2.34 -24.88 7.51
N VAL A 92 -3.57 -24.64 7.03
CA VAL A 92 -4.74 -25.45 7.41
C VAL A 92 -4.62 -26.88 6.88
N GLU A 93 -4.22 -27.06 5.63
CA GLU A 93 -4.02 -28.39 5.03
C GLU A 93 -2.94 -29.19 5.77
N LEU A 94 -1.81 -28.55 6.10
CA LEU A 94 -0.70 -29.18 6.81
C LEU A 94 -1.07 -29.52 8.26
N ASN A 95 -1.83 -28.66 8.94
CA ASN A 95 -2.39 -28.94 10.26
C ASN A 95 -3.25 -30.20 10.24
N GLU A 96 -4.14 -30.34 9.25
CA GLU A 96 -4.99 -31.54 9.13
C GLU A 96 -4.19 -32.79 8.75
N LYS A 97 -3.27 -32.66 7.78
CA LYS A 97 -2.43 -33.76 7.29
C LYS A 97 -1.51 -34.33 8.36
N TYR A 98 -0.98 -33.48 9.25
CA TYR A 98 0.01 -33.87 10.26
C TYR A 98 -0.53 -33.80 11.70
N LYS A 99 -1.85 -33.75 11.91
CA LYS A 99 -2.47 -33.65 13.24
C LYS A 99 -2.04 -34.72 14.25
N ASN A 100 -1.62 -35.89 13.78
CA ASN A 100 -1.14 -37.01 14.60
C ASN A 100 0.39 -37.04 14.78
N ASN A 101 1.13 -36.07 14.24
CA ASN A 101 2.58 -35.99 14.34
C ASN A 101 3.00 -34.55 14.71
N ALA A 102 2.92 -34.23 16.00
CA ALA A 102 3.21 -32.89 16.52
C ALA A 102 4.64 -32.40 16.18
N GLN A 103 5.62 -33.30 16.16
CA GLN A 103 7.00 -32.95 15.83
C GLN A 103 7.13 -32.50 14.37
N LEU A 104 6.57 -33.26 13.43
CA LEU A 104 6.59 -32.90 12.02
C LEU A 104 5.76 -31.65 11.76
N LEU A 105 4.62 -31.51 12.44
CA LEU A 105 3.78 -30.33 12.33
C LEU A 105 4.53 -29.05 12.75
N SER A 106 5.26 -29.09 13.87
CA SER A 106 6.08 -27.96 14.34
C SER A 106 7.16 -27.55 13.34
N VAL A 107 7.87 -28.53 12.75
CA VAL A 107 8.91 -28.28 11.74
C VAL A 107 8.31 -27.64 10.49
N VAL A 108 7.20 -28.20 9.99
CA VAL A 108 6.52 -27.70 8.78
C VAL A 108 5.96 -26.29 8.99
N ASN A 109 5.34 -26.01 10.13
CA ASN A 109 4.79 -24.69 10.46
C ASN A 109 5.90 -23.63 10.57
N SER A 110 7.05 -24.02 11.13
CA SER A 110 8.22 -23.14 11.21
C SER A 110 8.78 -22.80 9.83
N ALA A 111 8.89 -23.81 8.93
CA ALA A 111 9.35 -23.61 7.56
C ALA A 111 8.38 -22.73 6.76
N LEU A 112 7.07 -22.97 6.86
CA LEU A 112 6.04 -22.16 6.21
C LEU A 112 6.05 -20.71 6.72
N SER A 113 6.20 -20.52 8.04
CA SER A 113 6.30 -19.19 8.65
C SER A 113 7.52 -18.43 8.15
N ALA A 114 8.68 -19.09 8.04
CA ALA A 114 9.90 -18.50 7.49
C ALA A 114 9.73 -18.11 6.01
N GLN A 115 9.06 -18.96 5.21
CA GLN A 115 8.75 -18.65 3.82
C GLN A 115 7.83 -17.43 3.70
N SER A 116 6.74 -17.40 4.47
CA SER A 116 5.80 -16.27 4.50
C SER A 116 6.50 -14.96 4.89
N ALA A 117 7.43 -15.00 5.86
CA ALA A 117 8.22 -13.84 6.25
C ALA A 117 9.07 -13.29 5.08
N VAL A 118 9.71 -14.17 4.30
CA VAL A 118 10.50 -13.74 3.12
C VAL A 118 9.61 -13.13 2.05
N VAL A 119 8.44 -13.73 1.77
CA VAL A 119 7.48 -13.20 0.80
C VAL A 119 6.94 -11.83 1.27
N ALA A 120 6.61 -11.70 2.55
CA ALA A 120 6.08 -10.46 3.12
C ALA A 120 7.10 -9.31 3.06
N ARG A 121 8.39 -9.58 3.32
CA ARG A 121 9.47 -8.58 3.17
C ARG A 121 9.63 -8.13 1.71
N LYS A 122 9.56 -9.07 0.75
CA LYS A 122 9.59 -8.73 -0.68
C LYS A 122 8.36 -7.88 -1.06
N ALA A 123 7.17 -8.27 -0.60
CA ALA A 123 5.94 -7.54 -0.86
C ALA A 123 5.99 -6.12 -0.28
N SER A 124 6.51 -5.96 0.94
CA SER A 124 6.73 -4.66 1.58
C SER A 124 7.66 -3.75 0.77
N ALA A 125 8.77 -4.28 0.23
CA ALA A 125 9.67 -3.51 -0.62
C ALA A 125 8.99 -3.07 -1.93
N VAL A 126 8.21 -3.94 -2.56
CA VAL A 126 7.41 -3.62 -3.77
C VAL A 126 6.33 -2.58 -3.46
N ALA A 127 5.61 -2.74 -2.35
CA ALA A 127 4.60 -1.79 -1.89
C ALA A 127 5.17 -0.41 -1.54
N THR A 128 6.39 -0.38 -0.98
CA THR A 128 7.13 0.87 -0.72
C THR A 128 7.43 1.59 -2.03
N LYS A 129 7.88 0.86 -3.07
CA LYS A 129 8.14 1.41 -4.40
C LYS A 129 6.86 1.95 -5.06
N LEU A 130 5.71 1.32 -4.85
CA LEU A 130 4.42 1.78 -5.37
C LEU A 130 3.93 3.09 -4.73
N GLY A 131 4.37 3.44 -3.52
CA GLY A 131 3.90 4.65 -2.86
C GLY A 131 2.39 4.60 -2.62
N ASP A 132 1.66 5.66 -2.93
CA ASP A 132 0.21 5.75 -2.73
C ASP A 132 -0.61 4.98 -3.79
N GLU A 133 0.04 4.37 -4.79
CA GLU A 133 -0.60 3.51 -5.80
C GLU A 133 -0.83 2.06 -5.32
N ALA A 134 -0.35 1.73 -4.11
CA ALA A 134 -0.57 0.42 -3.48
C ALA A 134 -1.97 0.33 -2.88
N ALA A 135 -2.65 -0.81 -3.08
CA ALA A 135 -3.99 -1.00 -2.54
C ALA A 135 -3.96 -1.12 -1.00
N PRO A 136 -4.93 -0.53 -0.27
CA PRO A 136 -4.99 -0.58 1.19
C PRO A 136 -4.96 -2.01 1.75
N LEU A 137 -5.75 -2.92 1.16
CA LEU A 137 -5.82 -4.31 1.61
C LEU A 137 -4.52 -5.09 1.34
N ASP A 138 -3.80 -4.78 0.26
CA ASP A 138 -2.49 -5.39 0.01
C ASP A 138 -1.51 -4.98 1.12
N LEU A 139 -1.49 -3.70 1.49
CA LEU A 139 -0.66 -3.19 2.59
C LEU A 139 -1.01 -3.84 3.92
N GLU A 140 -2.30 -4.03 4.21
CA GLU A 140 -2.80 -4.72 5.40
C GLU A 140 -2.31 -6.18 5.45
N ILE A 141 -2.55 -6.96 4.39
CA ILE A 141 -2.13 -8.37 4.32
C ILE A 141 -0.61 -8.51 4.53
N ILE A 142 0.17 -7.61 3.94
CA ILE A 142 1.62 -7.57 4.11
C ILE A 142 1.99 -7.26 5.56
N ALA A 143 1.35 -6.26 6.17
CA ALA A 143 1.60 -5.89 7.56
C ALA A 143 1.28 -7.06 8.51
N ARG A 144 0.13 -7.72 8.34
CA ARG A 144 -0.25 -8.89 9.14
C ARG A 144 0.73 -10.04 8.99
N SER A 145 1.20 -10.28 7.77
CA SER A 145 2.22 -11.30 7.50
C SER A 145 3.58 -10.97 8.13
N LEU A 146 3.89 -9.69 8.30
CA LEU A 146 5.11 -9.21 8.94
C LEU A 146 5.07 -9.20 10.48
N GLN A 147 3.89 -9.29 11.12
CA GLN A 147 3.78 -9.28 12.59
C GLN A 147 4.66 -10.36 13.24
N ASN A 148 4.72 -11.55 12.64
CA ASN A 148 5.54 -12.66 13.13
C ASN A 148 7.06 -12.47 12.93
N THR A 149 7.48 -11.40 12.24
CA THR A 149 8.90 -11.11 11.97
C THR A 149 9.52 -10.13 12.97
N ASN A 150 8.72 -9.66 13.95
CA ASN A 150 9.11 -8.70 14.99
C ASN A 150 9.56 -7.33 14.45
N ASP A 151 9.26 -6.99 13.19
CA ASP A 151 9.47 -5.66 12.62
C ASP A 151 8.23 -4.77 12.84
N ILE A 152 7.94 -4.49 14.10
CA ILE A 152 6.69 -3.82 14.50
C ILE A 152 6.60 -2.41 13.93
N GLY A 153 7.72 -1.69 13.81
CA GLY A 153 7.74 -0.35 13.22
C GLY A 153 7.32 -0.36 11.74
N GLN A 154 7.75 -1.36 10.97
CA GLN A 154 7.29 -1.52 9.60
C GLN A 154 5.80 -1.90 9.52
N VAL A 155 5.32 -2.79 10.39
CA VAL A 155 3.90 -3.16 10.46
C VAL A 155 3.03 -1.94 10.73
N GLU A 156 3.37 -1.15 11.75
CA GLU A 156 2.66 0.07 12.12
C GLU A 156 2.63 1.06 10.95
N SER A 157 3.78 1.30 10.31
CA SER A 157 3.86 2.21 9.16
C SER A 157 3.00 1.76 7.98
N LEU A 158 2.94 0.45 7.70
CA LEU A 158 2.12 -0.10 6.62
C LEU A 158 0.63 0.04 6.93
N LEU A 159 0.20 -0.28 8.16
CA LEU A 159 -1.20 -0.17 8.57
C LEU A 159 -1.68 1.29 8.62
N LEU A 160 -0.86 2.22 9.14
CA LEU A 160 -1.20 3.65 9.13
C LEU A 160 -1.36 4.18 7.70
N LYS A 161 -0.49 3.74 6.78
CA LYS A 161 -0.61 4.08 5.36
C LYS A 161 -1.87 3.46 4.74
N ALA A 162 -2.16 2.19 5.01
CA ALA A 162 -3.36 1.51 4.55
C ALA A 162 -4.63 2.24 5.03
N LEU A 163 -4.67 2.65 6.31
CA LEU A 163 -5.80 3.36 6.90
C LEU A 163 -6.04 4.72 6.20
N ARG A 164 -4.96 5.42 5.86
CA ARG A 164 -5.01 6.68 5.11
C ARG A 164 -5.54 6.48 3.68
N LEU A 165 -5.10 5.43 3.01
CA LEU A 165 -5.45 5.12 1.62
C LEU A 165 -6.82 4.42 1.48
N SER A 166 -7.43 3.98 2.58
CA SER A 166 -8.71 3.29 2.56
C SER A 166 -9.79 4.13 1.91
N THR A 167 -10.48 3.56 0.92
CA THR A 167 -11.52 4.25 0.14
C THR A 167 -12.93 3.74 0.42
N THR A 168 -13.04 2.65 1.18
CA THR A 168 -14.31 2.07 1.59
C THR A 168 -14.35 1.82 3.10
N SER A 169 -15.55 1.73 3.65
CA SER A 169 -15.74 1.44 5.09
C SER A 169 -15.21 0.08 5.53
N PRO A 170 -15.44 -1.04 4.81
CA PRO A 170 -14.86 -2.33 5.20
C PRO A 170 -13.34 -2.27 5.36
N GLU A 171 -12.62 -1.70 4.38
CA GLU A 171 -11.15 -1.55 4.44
C GLU A 171 -10.73 -0.78 5.69
N TYR A 172 -11.32 0.39 5.90
CA TYR A 172 -11.00 1.27 7.01
C TYR A 172 -11.24 0.60 8.36
N ILE A 173 -12.37 -0.09 8.51
CA ILE A 173 -12.75 -0.80 9.73
C ILE A 173 -11.78 -1.96 10.01
N PHE A 174 -11.44 -2.77 9.00
CA PHE A 174 -10.50 -3.88 9.17
C PHE A 174 -9.11 -3.38 9.57
N ILE A 175 -8.57 -2.39 8.86
CA ILE A 175 -7.25 -1.84 9.14
C ILE A 175 -7.19 -1.16 10.51
N ALA A 176 -8.25 -0.46 10.91
CA ALA A 176 -8.34 0.15 12.24
C ALA A 176 -8.33 -0.92 13.35
N ARG A 177 -9.02 -2.05 13.18
CA ARG A 177 -8.94 -3.17 14.14
C ARG A 177 -7.53 -3.73 14.24
N ASP A 178 -6.84 -3.89 13.10
CA ASP A 178 -5.48 -4.42 13.08
C ASP A 178 -4.49 -3.47 13.77
N LEU A 179 -4.67 -2.14 13.65
CA LEU A 179 -3.94 -1.16 14.45
C LEU A 179 -4.27 -1.29 15.94
N GLY A 180 -5.56 -1.43 16.28
CA GLY A 180 -6.00 -1.63 17.66
C GLY A 180 -5.32 -2.84 18.32
N ALA A 181 -5.32 -3.97 17.62
CA ALA A 181 -4.65 -5.20 18.05
C ALA A 181 -3.13 -5.03 18.14
N LEU A 182 -2.50 -4.35 17.17
CA LEU A 182 -1.06 -4.09 17.18
C LEU A 182 -0.63 -3.28 18.41
N TYR A 183 -1.36 -2.20 18.73
CA TYR A 183 -1.02 -1.36 19.88
C TYR A 183 -1.17 -2.09 21.21
N ALA A 184 -2.20 -2.94 21.34
CA ALA A 184 -2.32 -3.81 22.50
C ALA A 184 -1.17 -4.82 22.59
N TYR A 185 -0.79 -5.44 21.46
CA TYR A 185 0.33 -6.38 21.38
C TYR A 185 1.66 -5.77 21.84
N ILE A 186 1.93 -4.50 21.51
CA ILE A 186 3.14 -3.79 21.98
C ILE A 186 3.02 -3.16 23.37
N GLY A 187 1.99 -3.52 24.14
CA GLY A 187 1.81 -3.05 25.51
C GLY A 187 1.32 -1.60 25.63
N LYS A 188 0.61 -1.09 24.61
CA LYS A 188 -0.04 0.23 24.59
C LYS A 188 -1.55 0.10 24.34
N PRO A 189 -2.30 -0.64 25.17
CA PRO A 189 -3.71 -0.93 24.92
C PRO A 189 -4.56 0.35 24.81
N GLU A 190 -4.23 1.41 25.54
CA GLU A 190 -4.97 2.69 25.49
C GLU A 190 -4.91 3.32 24.09
N ASN A 191 -3.76 3.26 23.42
CA ASN A 191 -3.65 3.70 22.03
C ASN A 191 -4.47 2.79 21.11
N GLY A 192 -4.50 1.47 21.39
CA GLY A 192 -5.26 0.52 20.60
C GLY A 192 -6.77 0.75 20.65
N GLU A 193 -7.27 1.21 21.80
CA GLU A 193 -8.68 1.58 21.99
C GLU A 193 -9.13 2.71 21.07
N GLU A 194 -8.26 3.69 20.81
CA GLU A 194 -8.58 4.76 19.86
C GLU A 194 -8.88 4.18 18.48
N TYR A 195 -8.11 3.20 18.03
CA TYR A 195 -8.32 2.56 16.74
C TYR A 195 -9.52 1.61 16.72
N PHE A 196 -9.82 0.89 17.80
CA PHE A 196 -11.08 0.15 17.88
C PHE A 196 -12.30 1.07 17.86
N ASN A 197 -12.22 2.24 18.50
CA ASN A 197 -13.25 3.27 18.38
C ASN A 197 -13.37 3.80 16.94
N LEU A 198 -12.25 4.04 16.25
CA LEU A 198 -12.26 4.39 14.83
C LEU A 198 -12.92 3.30 13.98
N ALA A 199 -12.69 2.02 14.29
CA ALA A 199 -13.34 0.92 13.61
C ALA A 199 -14.88 0.93 13.82
N LEU A 200 -15.36 1.20 15.04
CA LEU A 200 -16.81 1.34 15.30
C LEU A 200 -17.42 2.54 14.56
N LYS A 201 -16.67 3.64 14.45
CA LYS A 201 -17.07 4.86 13.75
C LYS A 201 -16.78 4.85 12.25
N GLY A 202 -16.19 3.79 11.71
CA GLY A 202 -15.73 3.75 10.31
C GLY A 202 -16.83 4.10 9.31
N ARG A 203 -18.06 3.68 9.60
CA ARG A 203 -19.24 3.99 8.77
C ARG A 203 -19.60 5.48 8.74
N GLU A 204 -19.29 6.25 9.78
CA GLU A 204 -19.53 7.70 9.80
C GLU A 204 -18.63 8.43 8.81
N LYS A 205 -17.40 7.93 8.60
CA LYS A 205 -16.45 8.46 7.61
C LYS A 205 -16.93 8.22 6.17
N PHE A 206 -17.67 7.14 5.92
CA PHE A 206 -18.19 6.75 4.61
C PHE A 206 -19.72 6.76 4.61
N ALA A 207 -20.32 7.87 5.04
CA ALA A 207 -21.75 7.99 5.26
C ALA A 207 -22.63 7.78 4.00
N ASP A 208 -22.04 7.91 2.81
CA ASP A 208 -22.73 7.70 1.53
C ASP A 208 -22.93 6.21 1.18
N GLU A 209 -22.25 5.29 1.87
CA GLU A 209 -22.43 3.86 1.68
C GLU A 209 -23.69 3.34 2.38
N VAL A 210 -24.39 2.40 1.74
CA VAL A 210 -25.61 1.78 2.28
C VAL A 210 -25.26 0.49 3.03
N TYR A 211 -25.65 0.41 4.30
CA TYR A 211 -25.36 -0.73 5.15
C TYR A 211 -26.64 -1.43 5.64
N THR A 212 -26.66 -2.76 5.55
CA THR A 212 -27.70 -3.57 6.19
C THR A 212 -27.49 -3.63 7.70
N GLU A 213 -28.56 -3.87 8.45
CA GLU A 213 -28.46 -4.04 9.91
C GLU A 213 -27.58 -5.25 10.29
N ILE A 214 -27.63 -6.31 9.48
CA ILE A 214 -26.76 -7.49 9.64
C ILE A 214 -25.29 -7.08 9.50
N TYR A 215 -24.95 -6.28 8.50
CA TYR A 215 -23.58 -5.81 8.30
C TYR A 215 -23.11 -4.96 9.49
N LYS A 216 -23.93 -4.01 9.96
CA LYS A 216 -23.59 -3.17 11.13
C LYS A 216 -23.36 -4.02 12.38
N SER A 217 -24.33 -4.88 12.71
CA SER A 217 -24.24 -5.74 13.90
C SER A 217 -23.06 -6.71 13.82
N SER A 218 -22.79 -7.28 12.64
CA SER A 218 -21.68 -8.22 12.44
C SER A 218 -20.34 -7.50 12.60
N THR A 219 -20.16 -6.36 11.95
CA THR A 219 -18.93 -5.58 12.06
C THR A 219 -18.70 -5.06 13.47
N ASP A 220 -19.72 -4.56 14.17
CA ASP A 220 -19.55 -4.08 15.54
C ASP A 220 -19.24 -5.25 16.50
N ALA A 221 -19.88 -6.41 16.31
CA ALA A 221 -19.59 -7.60 17.11
C ALA A 221 -18.14 -8.07 16.93
N TRP A 222 -17.65 -8.13 15.68
CA TRP A 222 -16.25 -8.44 15.38
C TRP A 222 -15.28 -7.45 16.04
N THR A 223 -15.59 -6.16 15.98
CA THR A 223 -14.74 -5.13 16.60
C THR A 223 -14.66 -5.33 18.11
N HIS A 224 -15.80 -5.56 18.77
CA HIS A 224 -15.82 -5.80 20.22
C HIS A 224 -15.14 -7.12 20.61
N SER A 225 -15.29 -8.20 19.84
CA SER A 225 -14.58 -9.46 20.11
C SER A 225 -13.06 -9.31 20.03
N LEU A 226 -12.55 -8.63 18.99
CA LEU A 226 -11.11 -8.38 18.84
C LEU A 226 -10.58 -7.43 19.91
N TRP A 227 -11.37 -6.42 20.27
CA TRP A 227 -11.02 -5.50 21.34
C TRP A 227 -10.93 -6.23 22.70
N ALA A 228 -11.87 -7.13 22.98
CA ALA A 228 -11.81 -7.95 24.17
C ALA A 228 -10.56 -8.86 24.19
N GLN A 229 -10.24 -9.50 23.07
CA GLN A 229 -9.03 -10.33 22.93
C GLN A 229 -7.75 -9.51 23.14
N ALA A 230 -7.69 -8.29 22.60
CA ALA A 230 -6.57 -7.39 22.80
C ALA A 230 -6.37 -6.99 24.28
N LEU A 231 -7.44 -6.99 25.08
CA LEU A 231 -7.40 -6.61 26.50
C LEU A 231 -7.29 -7.81 27.46
N GLU A 232 -7.49 -9.05 26.99
CA GLU A 232 -7.65 -10.21 27.89
C GLU A 232 -6.47 -10.43 28.82
N GLN A 233 -5.26 -10.10 28.38
CA GLN A 233 -4.02 -10.27 29.16
C GLN A 233 -3.72 -9.13 30.13
N VAL A 234 -4.39 -7.98 29.99
CA VAL A 234 -4.06 -6.75 30.72
C VAL A 234 -5.21 -6.27 31.61
N ASP A 235 -6.46 -6.38 31.15
CA ASP A 235 -7.64 -5.92 31.88
C ASP A 235 -8.88 -6.77 31.54
N CYS A 236 -9.00 -7.90 32.24
CA CYS A 236 -10.13 -8.81 32.09
C CYS A 236 -11.50 -8.18 32.39
N LYS A 237 -11.55 -7.16 33.25
CA LYS A 237 -12.82 -6.48 33.56
C LYS A 237 -13.33 -5.73 32.34
N ARG A 238 -12.44 -5.00 31.67
CA ARG A 238 -12.77 -4.27 30.44
C ARG A 238 -12.99 -5.21 29.26
N ALA A 239 -12.15 -6.24 29.13
CA ALA A 239 -12.37 -7.31 28.14
C ALA A 239 -13.77 -7.91 28.29
N GLY A 240 -14.21 -8.20 29.52
CA GLY A 240 -15.56 -8.70 29.80
C GLY A 240 -16.68 -7.74 29.36
N GLY A 241 -16.49 -6.43 29.48
CA GLY A 241 -17.42 -5.42 28.97
C GLY A 241 -17.58 -5.49 27.45
N HIS A 242 -16.47 -5.65 26.72
CA HIS A 242 -16.49 -5.81 25.27
C HIS A 242 -17.07 -7.17 24.84
N ILE A 243 -16.82 -8.26 25.58
CA ILE A 243 -17.49 -9.54 25.33
C ILE A 243 -19.01 -9.42 25.49
N ALA A 244 -19.49 -8.74 26.53
CA ALA A 244 -20.94 -8.54 26.72
C ALA A 244 -21.55 -7.77 25.53
N ALA A 245 -20.86 -6.74 25.03
CA ALA A 245 -21.29 -6.00 23.85
C ALA A 245 -21.30 -6.87 22.57
N ALA A 246 -20.23 -7.65 22.35
CA ALA A 246 -20.12 -8.58 21.23
C ALA A 246 -21.24 -9.62 21.24
N VAL A 247 -21.53 -10.22 22.40
CA VAL A 247 -22.61 -11.20 22.57
C VAL A 247 -23.97 -10.57 22.28
N ALA A 248 -24.26 -9.37 22.81
CA ALA A 248 -25.52 -8.68 22.58
C ALA A 248 -25.78 -8.40 21.08
N LEU A 249 -24.73 -8.06 20.33
CA LEU A 249 -24.80 -7.88 18.88
C LEU A 249 -24.92 -9.22 18.14
N ARG A 250 -24.20 -10.25 18.59
CA ARG A 250 -24.26 -11.61 18.04
C ARG A 250 -25.69 -12.17 18.04
N LEU A 251 -26.50 -11.86 19.06
CA LEU A 251 -27.91 -12.29 19.14
C LEU A 251 -28.80 -11.76 18.01
N LYS A 252 -28.37 -10.71 17.31
CA LYS A 252 -29.10 -10.11 16.18
C LYS A 252 -28.71 -10.76 14.83
N LEU A 253 -27.74 -11.65 14.81
CA LEU A 253 -27.16 -12.21 13.59
C LEU A 253 -27.76 -13.57 13.23
N PRO A 254 -27.79 -13.94 11.94
CA PRO A 254 -28.07 -15.31 11.53
C PRO A 254 -27.07 -16.30 12.16
N THR A 255 -27.53 -17.51 12.48
CA THR A 255 -26.73 -18.55 13.17
C THR A 255 -25.38 -18.82 12.49
N ALA A 256 -25.35 -18.83 11.16
CA ALA A 256 -24.13 -19.08 10.38
C ALA A 256 -23.08 -17.97 10.55
N THR A 257 -23.51 -16.72 10.77
CA THR A 257 -22.61 -15.58 10.99
C THR A 257 -22.22 -15.50 12.47
N SER A 258 -23.17 -15.73 13.38
CA SER A 258 -22.89 -15.68 14.81
C SER A 258 -21.86 -16.72 15.26
N SER A 259 -21.89 -17.92 14.69
CA SER A 259 -20.98 -19.01 15.08
C SER A 259 -19.51 -18.74 14.74
N GLN A 260 -19.24 -17.84 13.79
CA GLN A 260 -17.89 -17.43 13.44
C GLN A 260 -17.20 -16.63 14.56
N LEU A 261 -17.98 -16.01 15.46
CA LEU A 261 -17.47 -15.24 16.59
C LEU A 261 -17.18 -16.09 17.83
N ASP A 262 -17.72 -17.32 17.88
CA ASP A 262 -17.65 -18.19 19.06
C ASP A 262 -16.21 -18.48 19.51
N PRO A 263 -15.23 -18.76 18.62
CA PRO A 263 -13.86 -19.02 19.06
C PRO A 263 -13.25 -17.84 19.83
N TYR A 264 -13.49 -16.61 19.37
CA TYR A 264 -12.95 -15.40 19.99
C TYR A 264 -13.62 -15.11 21.32
N VAL A 265 -14.94 -15.22 21.38
CA VAL A 265 -15.71 -15.01 22.61
C VAL A 265 -15.33 -16.06 23.67
N ASN A 266 -15.27 -17.33 23.28
CA ASN A 266 -14.97 -18.42 24.19
C ASN A 266 -13.52 -18.37 24.69
N GLN A 267 -12.57 -17.95 23.85
CA GLN A 267 -11.18 -17.73 24.28
C GLN A 267 -11.11 -16.72 25.42
N VAL A 268 -11.69 -15.53 25.25
CA VAL A 268 -11.64 -14.48 26.27
C VAL A 268 -12.37 -14.91 27.54
N ILE A 269 -13.54 -15.56 27.42
CA ILE A 269 -14.27 -16.07 28.58
C ILE A 269 -13.44 -17.07 29.36
N ALA A 270 -12.79 -18.02 28.67
CA ALA A 270 -11.94 -19.02 29.29
C ALA A 270 -10.71 -18.40 29.94
N TYR A 271 -10.04 -17.47 29.26
CA TYR A 271 -8.84 -16.80 29.76
C TYR A 271 -9.14 -15.95 31.02
N CYS A 272 -10.20 -15.15 30.97
CA CYS A 272 -10.56 -14.23 32.04
C CYS A 272 -11.45 -14.83 33.15
N GLY A 273 -11.83 -16.11 33.05
CA GLY A 273 -12.74 -16.76 34.00
C GLY A 273 -14.11 -16.09 34.08
N LEU A 274 -14.61 -15.57 32.96
CA LEU A 274 -15.89 -14.88 32.90
C LEU A 274 -17.06 -15.88 33.04
N PRO A 275 -18.22 -15.46 33.57
CA PRO A 275 -19.33 -16.37 33.80
C PRO A 275 -19.86 -16.97 32.49
N ALA A 276 -20.11 -18.29 32.50
CA ALA A 276 -20.60 -19.06 31.35
C ALA A 276 -21.96 -18.60 30.81
N ILE A 277 -22.70 -17.77 31.53
CA ILE A 277 -23.94 -17.14 31.02
C ILE A 277 -23.69 -16.26 29.79
N LEU A 278 -22.45 -15.82 29.57
CA LEU A 278 -22.03 -15.13 28.34
C LEU A 278 -21.82 -16.08 27.16
N MET A 279 -21.76 -17.40 27.39
CA MET A 279 -21.59 -18.41 26.34
C MET A 279 -22.92 -18.83 25.69
N SER A 280 -24.05 -18.80 26.42
CA SER A 280 -25.30 -19.36 25.93
C SER A 280 -25.87 -18.55 24.76
N SER A 281 -25.84 -19.15 23.56
CA SER A 281 -26.71 -18.75 22.47
C SER A 281 -28.15 -19.11 22.88
N PRO A 282 -29.13 -18.18 22.81
CA PRO A 282 -30.51 -18.43 23.21
C PRO A 282 -31.26 -19.46 22.32
N ASN A 283 -30.61 -20.03 21.31
CA ASN A 283 -31.19 -20.97 20.35
C ASN A 283 -30.54 -22.38 20.40
N GLN A 284 -29.97 -22.79 21.53
CA GLN A 284 -29.67 -24.21 21.80
C GLN A 284 -30.71 -24.81 22.73
#